data_AF-A0A524DKT6-F1
#
_entry.id   AF-A0A524DKT6-F1
#
_cell.length_a   1.000
_cell.length_b   1.000
_cell.length_c   1.000
_cell.angle_alpha   90.00
_cell.angle_beta   90.00
_cell.angle_gamma   90.00
#
_symmetry.space_group_name_H-M   'P 1'
#
loop_
_entity.id
_entity.type
_entity.pdbx_description
1 polymer ?
#
loop_
_entity_poly.entity_id
_entity_poly.type
_entity_poly.pdbx_seq_one_letter_code
_entity_poly.pdbx_strand_id
1 'polypeptide(L)'
;MEIEALNNSDERVTIIAKKILNKKKRKVKKETLAFIGNLGNKMFRERVNFTDKNFYADENCDSCGICKKVCPVNNIKIVAGKPRWHNQCQQCLACLHFCPQEAIQYGKNTLGRRRYHHPEISFFDMIYQKENPC
;
A
#
# COMPACT_ATOMS: atom_id res chain seq x y z
N MET A 1 -1.93 21.41 -4.21
CA MET A 1 -1.94 20.48 -3.07
C MET A 1 -1.16 19.20 -3.32
N GLU A 2 -1.58 18.26 -4.17
CA GLU A 2 -0.86 16.96 -4.29
C GLU A 2 0.47 17.07 -5.05
N ILE A 3 0.48 17.71 -6.22
CA ILE A 3 1.71 18.03 -6.98
C ILE A 3 2.67 18.90 -6.14
N GLU A 4 2.11 19.82 -5.36
CA GLU A 4 2.89 20.68 -4.45
C GLU A 4 3.51 19.90 -3.29
N ALA A 5 2.79 18.90 -2.74
CA ALA A 5 3.33 18.01 -1.72
C ALA A 5 4.46 17.12 -2.28
N LEU A 6 4.34 16.68 -3.54
CA LEU A 6 5.38 15.93 -4.25
C LEU A 6 6.62 16.80 -4.49
N ASN A 7 6.48 18.01 -5.02
CA ASN A 7 7.61 18.93 -5.23
C ASN A 7 8.34 19.28 -3.92
N ASN A 8 7.58 19.48 -2.84
CA ASN A 8 8.15 19.75 -1.51
C ASN A 8 8.84 18.50 -0.92
N SER A 9 8.56 17.30 -1.41
CA SER A 9 9.16 16.07 -0.91
C SER A 9 10.63 15.95 -1.31
N ASP A 10 11.01 16.31 -2.53
CA ASP A 10 12.39 16.24 -3.03
C ASP A 10 13.33 17.16 -2.25
N GLU A 11 12.88 18.39 -1.99
CA GLU A 11 13.62 19.34 -1.17
C GLU A 11 13.84 18.80 0.25
N ARG A 12 12.78 18.24 0.85
CA ARG A 12 12.85 17.65 2.20
C ARG A 12 13.80 16.46 2.26
N VAL A 13 13.77 15.57 1.27
CA VAL A 13 14.68 14.42 1.17
C VAL A 13 16.12 14.90 1.13
N THR A 14 16.42 15.92 0.31
CA THR A 14 17.74 16.52 0.21
C THR A 14 18.21 17.09 1.55
N ILE A 15 17.35 17.80 2.27
CA ILE A 15 17.66 18.34 3.60
C ILE A 15 17.95 17.23 4.62
N ILE A 16 17.16 16.16 4.61
CA ILE A 16 17.35 15.02 5.52
C ILE A 16 18.67 14.30 5.20
N ALA A 17 18.93 14.02 3.93
CA ALA A 17 20.18 13.39 3.48
C ALA A 17 21.41 14.19 3.93
N LYS A 18 21.41 15.51 3.75
CA LYS A 18 22.49 16.40 4.24
C LYS A 18 22.71 16.28 5.75
N LYS A 19 21.64 16.17 6.54
CA LYS A 19 21.75 15.99 8.00
C LYS A 19 22.34 14.63 8.37
N ILE A 20 22.00 13.57 7.64
CA ILE A 20 22.53 12.22 7.84
C ILE A 20 24.03 12.17 7.49
N LEU A 21 24.42 12.73 6.34
CA LEU A 21 25.83 12.80 5.90
C LEU A 21 26.70 13.54 6.92
N ASN A 22 26.17 14.62 7.49
CA ASN A 22 26.85 15.40 8.52
C ASN A 22 26.73 14.80 9.93
N LYS A 23 26.18 13.58 10.06
CA LYS A 23 25.97 12.83 11.33
C LYS A 23 25.32 13.70 12.41
N LYS A 24 24.42 14.60 12.02
CA LYS A 24 23.81 15.57 12.95
C LYS A 24 22.95 14.83 13.97
N LYS A 25 23.37 14.84 15.23
CA LYS A 25 22.64 14.19 16.33
C LYS A 25 21.29 14.88 16.55
N ARG A 26 20.24 14.08 16.72
CA ARG A 26 18.86 14.51 17.04
C ARG A 26 18.44 13.85 18.34
N LYS A 27 17.83 14.61 19.26
CA LYS A 27 17.12 14.02 20.39
C LYS A 27 15.84 13.36 19.87
N VAL A 28 15.76 12.03 19.98
CA VAL A 28 14.53 11.29 19.70
C VAL A 28 13.68 11.31 20.97
N LYS A 29 12.41 11.71 20.88
CA LYS A 29 11.47 11.58 22.00
C LYS A 29 11.26 10.08 22.22
N LYS A 30 11.62 9.56 23.40
CA LYS A 30 11.27 8.19 23.78
C LYS A 30 9.76 8.16 23.98
N GLU A 31 9.05 7.31 23.23
CA GLU A 31 7.62 7.11 23.45
C GLU A 31 7.40 6.47 24.82
N THR A 32 6.58 7.12 25.64
CA THR A 32 6.20 6.63 26.97
C THR A 32 5.41 5.32 26.91
N LEU A 33 4.81 5.00 25.77
CA LEU A 33 3.95 3.83 25.56
C LEU A 33 4.56 2.80 24.60
N ALA A 34 5.91 2.75 24.50
CA ALA A 34 6.61 1.85 23.58
C ALA A 34 6.18 0.38 23.70
N PHE A 35 5.81 -0.09 24.90
CA PHE A 35 5.28 -1.44 25.12
C PHE A 35 3.94 -1.67 24.39
N ILE A 36 3.02 -0.70 24.42
CA ILE A 36 1.72 -0.79 23.73
C ILE A 36 1.94 -0.82 22.22
N GLY A 37 2.84 0.03 21.70
CA GLY A 37 3.23 0.03 20.29
C GLY A 37 3.79 -1.34 19.86
N ASN A 38 4.65 -1.94 20.68
CA ASN A 38 5.22 -3.26 20.42
C ASN A 38 4.16 -4.37 20.42
N LEU A 39 3.23 -4.36 21.39
CA LEU A 39 2.14 -5.33 21.46
C LEU A 39 1.20 -5.18 20.25
N GLY A 40 0.81 -3.95 19.92
CA GLY A 40 -0.03 -3.66 18.75
C GLY A 40 0.63 -4.13 17.45
N ASN A 41 1.93 -3.91 17.28
CA ASN A 41 2.67 -4.36 16.10
C ASN A 41 2.76 -5.90 16.04
N LYS A 42 2.99 -6.58 17.17
CA LYS A 42 2.95 -8.05 17.23
C LYS A 42 1.59 -8.59 16.77
N MET A 43 0.51 -8.05 17.33
CA MET A 43 -0.85 -8.41 16.97
C MET A 43 -1.16 -8.16 15.49
N PHE A 44 -0.69 -7.03 14.95
CA PHE A 44 -0.83 -6.72 13.53
C PHE A 44 -0.13 -7.76 12.65
N ARG A 45 1.14 -8.06 12.93
CA ARG A 45 1.92 -9.04 12.13
C ARG A 45 1.29 -10.43 12.13
N GLU A 46 0.71 -10.85 13.25
CA GLU A 46 0.05 -12.16 13.36
C GLU A 46 -1.28 -12.22 12.60
N ARG A 47 -1.93 -11.07 12.34
CA ARG A 47 -3.29 -11.02 11.77
C ARG A 47 -3.38 -10.40 10.38
N VAL A 48 -2.34 -9.69 9.91
CA VAL A 48 -2.36 -8.90 8.67
C VAL A 48 -2.83 -9.73 7.47
N ASN A 49 -2.40 -10.99 7.39
CA ASN A 49 -2.72 -11.91 6.31
C ASN A 49 -4.23 -12.11 6.08
N PHE A 50 -5.02 -12.14 7.16
CA PHE A 50 -6.46 -12.40 7.15
C PHE A 50 -7.32 -11.14 7.08
N THR A 51 -6.69 -9.96 6.99
CA THR A 51 -7.41 -8.69 6.88
C THR A 51 -8.08 -8.52 5.52
N ASP A 52 -7.65 -9.29 4.53
CA ASP A 52 -8.22 -9.30 3.19
C ASP A 52 -9.65 -9.81 3.07
N LYS A 53 -10.18 -10.44 4.11
CA LYS A 53 -11.62 -10.73 4.22
C LYS A 53 -12.52 -9.49 4.04
N ASN A 54 -11.97 -8.30 4.25
CA ASN A 54 -12.68 -7.03 4.06
C ASN A 54 -12.56 -6.48 2.64
N PHE A 55 -11.71 -7.06 1.78
CA PHE A 55 -11.65 -6.68 0.38
C PHE A 55 -12.80 -7.28 -0.41
N TYR A 56 -13.36 -6.49 -1.30
CA TYR A 56 -14.32 -6.95 -2.31
C TYR A 56 -14.16 -6.13 -3.59
N ALA A 57 -14.65 -6.68 -4.69
CA ALA A 57 -14.81 -5.96 -5.95
C ALA A 57 -16.30 -5.74 -6.22
N ASP A 58 -16.68 -4.50 -6.49
CA ASP A 58 -18.06 -4.14 -6.82
C ASP A 58 -18.39 -4.43 -8.30
N GLU A 59 -19.59 -4.04 -8.71
CA GLU A 59 -20.13 -4.21 -10.06
C GLU A 59 -19.27 -3.57 -11.15
N ASN A 60 -18.52 -2.50 -10.86
CA ASN A 60 -17.69 -1.80 -11.85
C ASN A 60 -16.48 -2.63 -12.29
N CYS A 61 -16.15 -3.72 -11.59
CA CYS A 61 -15.02 -4.57 -11.97
C CYS A 61 -15.29 -5.28 -13.31
N ASP A 62 -14.45 -4.96 -14.29
CA ASP A 62 -14.40 -5.46 -15.66
C ASP A 62 -13.54 -6.72 -15.85
N SER A 63 -13.09 -7.34 -14.76
CA SER A 63 -12.22 -8.53 -14.77
C SER A 63 -10.82 -8.33 -15.39
N CYS A 64 -10.31 -7.09 -15.52
CA CYS A 64 -9.00 -6.82 -16.15
C CYS A 64 -7.78 -7.53 -15.51
N GLY A 65 -7.90 -7.97 -14.24
CA GLY A 65 -6.89 -8.78 -13.56
C GLY A 65 -5.63 -8.04 -13.10
N ILE A 66 -5.57 -6.71 -13.24
CA ILE A 66 -4.43 -5.89 -12.78
C ILE A 66 -4.15 -6.11 -11.29
N CYS A 67 -5.20 -6.18 -10.46
CA CYS A 67 -5.08 -6.44 -9.03
C CYS A 67 -4.27 -7.71 -8.69
N LYS A 68 -4.46 -8.79 -9.46
CA LYS A 68 -3.68 -10.03 -9.34
C LYS A 68 -2.23 -9.80 -9.72
N LYS A 69 -1.97 -9.07 -10.82
CA LYS A 69 -0.63 -8.82 -11.35
C LYS A 69 0.21 -8.01 -10.36
N VAL A 70 -0.34 -6.91 -9.83
CA VAL A 70 0.36 -6.00 -8.90
C VAL A 70 0.46 -6.51 -7.46
N CYS A 71 -0.25 -7.58 -7.10
CA CYS A 71 -0.16 -8.15 -5.75
C CYS A 71 1.20 -8.81 -5.52
N PRO A 72 2.07 -8.31 -4.62
CA PRO A 72 3.45 -8.82 -4.51
C PRO A 72 3.51 -10.26 -3.97
N VAL A 73 2.51 -10.63 -3.16
CA VAL A 73 2.41 -11.91 -2.45
C VAL A 73 1.45 -12.90 -3.11
N ASN A 74 1.05 -12.64 -4.37
CA ASN A 74 0.15 -13.52 -5.13
C ASN A 74 -1.16 -13.90 -4.41
N ASN A 75 -1.66 -13.02 -3.54
CA ASN A 75 -2.83 -13.28 -2.70
C ASN A 75 -4.16 -13.31 -3.48
N ILE A 76 -4.18 -12.88 -4.75
CA ILE A 76 -5.42 -12.67 -5.51
C ILE A 76 -5.49 -13.65 -6.69
N LYS A 77 -6.60 -14.38 -6.80
CA LYS A 77 -6.98 -15.14 -8.01
C LYS A 77 -8.24 -14.56 -8.63
N ILE A 78 -8.41 -14.75 -9.94
CA ILE A 78 -9.66 -14.39 -10.62
C ILE A 78 -10.51 -15.65 -10.70
N VAL A 79 -11.72 -15.60 -10.13
CA VAL A 79 -12.67 -16.72 -10.06
C VAL A 79 -14.03 -16.21 -10.52
N ALA A 80 -14.59 -16.82 -11.55
CA ALA A 80 -15.85 -16.37 -12.17
C ALA A 80 -15.83 -14.87 -12.52
N GLY A 81 -14.73 -14.39 -13.11
CA GLY A 81 -14.53 -12.99 -13.51
C GLY A 81 -14.11 -12.03 -12.39
N LYS A 82 -14.36 -12.33 -11.11
CA LYS A 82 -14.05 -11.40 -10.01
C LYS A 82 -12.80 -11.81 -9.22
N PRO A 83 -12.06 -10.85 -8.63
CA PRO A 83 -10.93 -11.15 -7.75
C PRO A 83 -11.39 -11.81 -6.44
N ARG A 84 -10.61 -12.78 -5.96
CA ARG A 84 -10.74 -13.46 -4.68
C ARG A 84 -9.40 -13.43 -3.96
N TRP A 85 -9.42 -13.03 -2.69
CA TRP A 85 -8.25 -12.94 -1.82
C TRP A 85 -8.12 -14.23 -0.98
N HIS A 86 -6.89 -14.65 -0.69
CA HIS A 86 -6.56 -15.99 -0.18
C HIS A 86 -5.81 -15.99 1.16
N ASN A 87 -6.08 -15.03 2.04
CA ASN A 87 -5.53 -14.94 3.40
C ASN A 87 -3.99 -14.88 3.44
N GLN A 88 -3.36 -14.20 2.47
CA GLN A 88 -1.93 -13.95 2.38
C GLN A 88 -1.64 -12.45 2.23
N CYS A 89 -2.54 -11.60 2.72
CA CYS A 89 -2.46 -10.16 2.51
C CYS A 89 -1.43 -9.45 3.40
N GLN A 90 -0.64 -8.56 2.81
CA GLN A 90 0.29 -7.71 3.57
C GLN A 90 -0.19 -6.25 3.72
N GLN A 91 -1.47 -5.97 3.44
CA GLN A 91 -2.05 -4.62 3.55
C GLN A 91 -1.34 -3.50 2.73
N CYS A 92 -0.65 -3.85 1.64
CA CYS A 92 0.03 -2.84 0.79
C CYS A 92 -0.92 -1.95 -0.04
N LEU A 93 -2.21 -2.33 -0.16
CA LEU A 93 -3.27 -1.62 -0.90
C LEU A 93 -3.03 -1.40 -2.41
N ALA A 94 -1.97 -1.95 -3.00
CA ALA A 94 -1.68 -1.80 -4.43
C ALA A 94 -2.87 -2.20 -5.32
N CYS A 95 -3.55 -3.31 -5.01
CA CYS A 95 -4.72 -3.76 -5.74
C CYS A 95 -5.88 -2.75 -5.77
N LEU A 96 -6.05 -1.97 -4.69
CA LEU A 96 -7.10 -0.96 -4.57
C LEU A 96 -6.71 0.32 -5.32
N HIS A 97 -5.46 0.76 -5.17
CA HIS A 97 -5.00 2.02 -5.77
C HIS A 97 -4.75 1.94 -7.27
N PHE A 98 -4.33 0.78 -7.79
CA PHE A 98 -4.11 0.56 -9.23
C PHE A 98 -5.29 -0.09 -9.96
N CYS A 99 -6.47 -0.18 -9.33
CA CYS A 99 -7.67 -0.64 -10.03
C CYS A 99 -8.19 0.47 -10.95
N PRO A 100 -8.15 0.31 -12.29
CA PRO A 100 -8.55 1.37 -13.22
C PRO A 100 -10.05 1.70 -13.13
N GLN A 101 -10.88 0.71 -12.79
CA GLN A 101 -12.33 0.89 -12.60
C GLN A 101 -12.69 1.37 -11.19
N GLU A 102 -11.69 1.59 -10.33
CA GLU A 102 -11.88 1.87 -8.90
C GLU A 102 -12.79 0.88 -8.17
N ALA A 103 -12.95 -0.33 -8.70
CA ALA A 103 -13.95 -1.30 -8.26
C ALA A 103 -13.59 -2.04 -6.97
N ILE A 104 -12.32 -1.97 -6.53
CA ILE A 104 -11.85 -2.68 -5.33
C ILE A 104 -12.01 -1.80 -4.10
N GLN A 105 -12.65 -2.34 -3.07
CA GLN A 105 -12.94 -1.65 -1.81
C GLN A 105 -12.44 -2.43 -0.61
N TYR A 106 -12.15 -1.73 0.49
CA TYR A 106 -11.80 -2.31 1.78
C TYR A 106 -12.82 -1.87 2.84
N GLY A 107 -13.78 -2.74 3.13
CA GLY A 107 -14.97 -2.39 3.91
C GLY A 107 -15.69 -1.18 3.30
N LYS A 108 -16.39 -0.42 4.15
CA LYS A 108 -17.18 0.76 3.70
C LYS A 108 -16.35 2.06 3.60
N ASN A 109 -15.17 2.07 4.21
CA ASN A 109 -14.41 3.31 4.41
C ASN A 109 -13.72 3.81 3.15
N THR A 110 -13.52 2.97 2.13
CA THR A 110 -12.85 3.34 0.89
C THR A 110 -13.81 3.79 -0.21
N LEU A 111 -15.12 3.62 -0.01
CA LEU A 111 -16.13 4.08 -0.95
C LEU A 111 -16.03 5.61 -1.12
N GLY A 112 -15.97 6.06 -2.37
CA GLY A 112 -15.84 7.48 -2.72
C GLY A 112 -14.49 8.12 -2.38
N ARG A 113 -13.50 7.35 -1.88
CA ARG A 113 -12.15 7.86 -1.68
C ARG A 113 -11.36 7.83 -2.98
N ARG A 114 -10.66 8.93 -3.27
CA ARG A 114 -9.73 9.02 -4.40
C ARG A 114 -8.66 7.91 -4.32
N ARG A 115 -8.30 7.35 -5.47
CA ARG A 115 -7.16 6.45 -5.59
C ARG A 115 -5.88 7.28 -5.72
N TYR A 116 -4.85 6.87 -5.02
CA TYR A 116 -3.54 7.48 -5.12
C TYR A 116 -2.50 6.46 -5.52
N HIS A 117 -1.75 6.78 -6.55
CA HIS A 117 -0.41 6.28 -6.78
C HIS A 117 0.45 7.47 -7.23
N HIS A 118 1.77 7.34 -7.13
CA HIS A 118 2.66 8.39 -7.61
C HIS A 118 2.42 8.61 -9.12
N PRO A 119 2.32 9.86 -9.61
CA PRO A 119 1.97 10.15 -11.01
C PRO A 119 2.94 9.54 -12.04
N GLU A 120 4.20 9.40 -11.67
CA GLU A 120 5.26 8.83 -12.53
C GLU A 120 5.35 7.30 -12.43
N ILE A 121 4.53 6.67 -11.57
CA ILE A 121 4.55 5.23 -11.33
C ILE A 121 3.27 4.62 -11.88
N SER A 122 3.44 3.67 -12.80
CA SER A 122 2.37 2.90 -13.41
C SER A 122 2.22 1.52 -12.76
N PHE A 123 1.17 0.79 -13.13
CA PHE A 123 1.03 -0.60 -12.69
C PHE A 123 2.11 -1.52 -13.29
N PHE A 124 2.77 -1.14 -14.39
CA PHE A 124 3.88 -1.91 -14.96
C PHE A 124 5.09 -1.89 -14.02
N ASP A 125 5.39 -0.75 -13.41
CA ASP A 125 6.48 -0.61 -12.45
C ASP A 125 6.25 -1.49 -11.20
N MET A 126 4.99 -1.58 -10.76
CA MET A 126 4.60 -2.48 -9.66
C MET A 126 4.79 -3.96 -10.01
N ILE A 127 4.49 -4.34 -11.25
CA ILE A 127 4.71 -5.71 -11.75
C ILE A 127 6.22 -5.99 -11.83
N TYR A 128 6.98 -5.05 -12.40
CA TYR A 128 8.44 -5.16 -12.51
C TYR A 128 9.10 -5.35 -11.14
N GLN A 129 8.73 -4.53 -10.14
CA GLN A 129 9.25 -4.66 -8.78
C GLN A 129 8.93 -6.02 -8.15
N LYS A 130 7.73 -6.54 -8.39
CA LYS A 130 7.33 -7.87 -7.90
C LYS A 130 8.18 -8.98 -8.51
N GLU A 131 8.48 -8.88 -9.80
CA GLU A 131 9.28 -9.86 -10.53
C GLU A 131 10.78 -9.75 -10.23
N ASN A 132 11.23 -8.58 -9.78
CA ASN A 132 12.62 -8.26 -9.47
C ASN A 132 12.75 -7.76 -8.02
N PRO A 133 12.51 -8.62 -7.01
CA PRO A 133 12.74 -8.26 -5.62
C PRO A 133 14.23 -8.00 -5.38
N CYS A 134 14.52 -7.02 -4.52
CA CYS A 134 15.88 -6.61 -4.15
C CYS A 134 16.65 -7.69 -3.37
#